data_AF-A0A263DAC4-F1
#
_entry.id   AF-A0A263DAC4-F1
#
_cell.length_a   1.000
_cell.length_b   1.000
_cell.length_c   1.000
_cell.angle_alpha   90.00
_cell.angle_beta   90.00
_cell.angle_gamma   90.00
#
_symmetry.space_group_name_H-M   'P 1'
#
loop_
_entity.id
_entity.type
_entity.pdbx_description
1 polymer ?
#
loop_
_entity_poly.entity_id
_entity_poly.type
_entity_poly.pdbx_seq_one_letter_code
_entity_poly.pdbx_strand_id
1 'polypeptide(L)'
;MTTVLICDDRRSVREGLTRVMSAVPGVSRIDCVAHGDELLARYSRQPVDVVLVGTQRAVPTGVEATRRLVSANHQANVIVFGAPDDAGSIAAAIAGGARGYLRWDASRPELVAALAHTLASTSVPSPRQPSDPGVQLTERELQVLRGMSQGKSNGQIGRELYLSEDTVKTHARRLFRKLGVRDRAQAVAHGFRRGLVS
;
A
#
# COMPACT_ATOMS: atom_id res chain seq x y z
N MET A 1 -2.37 -13.94 24.11
CA MET A 1 -2.48 -15.03 23.12
C MET A 1 -2.82 -14.37 21.80
N THR A 2 -2.04 -14.61 20.76
CA THR A 2 -2.10 -13.91 19.47
C THR A 2 -2.61 -14.86 18.38
N THR A 3 -3.62 -14.43 17.65
CA THR A 3 -4.19 -15.13 16.50
C THR A 3 -3.72 -14.49 15.20
N VAL A 4 -3.29 -15.32 14.24
CA VAL A 4 -2.68 -14.89 12.98
C VAL A 4 -3.45 -15.48 11.80
N LEU A 5 -3.72 -14.67 10.79
CA LEU A 5 -4.28 -15.11 9.51
C LEU A 5 -3.29 -14.83 8.38
N ILE A 6 -2.95 -15.85 7.60
CA ILE A 6 -2.00 -15.76 6.50
C ILE A 6 -2.74 -15.84 5.16
N CYS A 7 -2.50 -14.88 4.28
CA CYS A 7 -3.05 -14.83 2.93
C CYS A 7 -1.91 -14.80 1.89
N ASP A 8 -1.73 -15.90 1.16
CA ASP A 8 -0.83 -16.00 0.00
C ASP A 8 -1.35 -17.16 -0.87
N ASP A 9 -1.33 -17.03 -2.20
CA ASP A 9 -1.82 -18.07 -3.10
C ASP A 9 -0.85 -19.27 -3.17
N ARG A 10 0.45 -19.03 -2.95
CA ARG A 10 1.48 -20.07 -2.97
C ARG A 10 1.44 -20.86 -1.68
N ARG A 11 1.08 -22.13 -1.80
CA ARG A 11 1.05 -23.08 -0.69
C ARG A 11 2.37 -23.16 0.08
N SER A 12 3.50 -23.16 -0.62
CA SER A 12 4.83 -23.21 0.01
C SER A 12 5.11 -22.02 0.92
N VAL A 13 4.64 -20.82 0.55
CA VAL A 13 4.77 -19.61 1.37
C VAL A 13 3.89 -19.71 2.62
N ARG A 14 2.65 -20.15 2.48
CA ARG A 14 1.76 -20.36 3.64
C ARG A 14 2.32 -21.38 4.62
N GLU A 15 2.85 -22.50 4.12
CA GLU A 15 3.47 -23.53 4.95
C GLU A 15 4.74 -23.03 5.66
N GLY A 16 5.59 -22.28 4.94
CA GLY A 16 6.79 -21.66 5.51
C GLY A 16 6.46 -20.64 6.60
N LEU A 17 5.57 -19.70 6.32
CA LEU A 17 5.12 -18.69 7.28
C LEU A 17 4.45 -19.32 8.49
N THR A 18 3.61 -20.34 8.29
CA THR A 18 2.98 -21.08 9.40
C THR A 18 4.05 -21.68 10.30
N ARG A 19 5.05 -22.38 9.73
CA ARG A 19 6.14 -22.99 10.51
C ARG A 19 6.90 -21.95 11.34
N VAL A 20 7.20 -20.79 10.76
CA VAL A 20 7.93 -19.73 11.46
C VAL A 20 7.06 -19.08 12.54
N MET A 21 5.80 -18.78 12.24
CA MET A 21 4.85 -18.17 13.20
C MET A 21 4.52 -19.12 14.36
N SER A 22 4.40 -20.43 14.13
CA SER A 22 4.19 -21.42 15.18
C SER A 22 5.34 -21.46 16.19
N ALA A 23 6.54 -21.03 15.78
CA ALA A 23 7.70 -20.94 16.67
C ALA A 23 7.74 -19.62 17.45
N VAL A 24 6.87 -18.64 17.18
CA VAL A 24 6.85 -17.37 17.89
C VAL A 24 6.12 -17.52 19.23
N PRO A 25 6.76 -17.21 20.37
CA PRO A 25 6.10 -17.26 21.67
C PRO A 25 4.87 -16.34 21.72
N GLY A 26 3.74 -16.87 22.20
CA GLY A 26 2.49 -16.12 22.35
C GLY A 26 1.52 -16.25 21.17
N VAL A 27 1.94 -16.77 20.02
CA VAL A 27 1.04 -17.14 18.92
C VAL A 27 0.28 -18.42 19.30
N SER A 28 -1.05 -18.36 19.31
CA SER A 28 -1.92 -19.44 19.76
C SER A 28 -2.74 -20.08 18.65
N ARG A 29 -3.03 -19.35 17.56
CA ARG A 29 -3.76 -19.87 16.40
C ARG A 29 -3.24 -19.26 15.11
N ILE A 30 -3.10 -20.09 14.08
CA ILE A 30 -2.72 -19.69 12.74
C ILE A 30 -3.73 -20.27 11.77
N ASP A 31 -4.36 -19.40 10.99
CA ASP A 31 -5.27 -19.74 9.92
C ASP A 31 -4.66 -19.33 8.56
N CYS A 32 -5.04 -19.99 7.47
CA CYS A 32 -4.50 -19.75 6.14
C CYS A 32 -5.60 -19.65 5.10
N VAL A 33 -5.46 -18.72 4.16
CA VAL A 33 -6.34 -18.52 3.00
C VAL A 33 -5.49 -18.25 1.76
N ALA A 34 -6.02 -18.57 0.57
CA ALA A 34 -5.25 -18.42 -0.67
C ALA A 34 -5.52 -17.08 -1.37
N HIS A 35 -6.69 -16.47 -1.14
CA HIS A 35 -7.17 -15.35 -1.94
C HIS A 35 -7.74 -14.21 -1.09
N GLY A 36 -7.71 -12.99 -1.64
CA GLY A 36 -8.17 -11.78 -0.95
C GLY A 36 -9.65 -11.80 -0.57
N ASP A 37 -10.54 -12.36 -1.40
CA ASP A 37 -11.96 -12.45 -1.08
C ASP A 37 -12.21 -13.44 0.07
N GLU A 38 -11.46 -14.54 0.11
CA GLU A 38 -11.48 -15.50 1.20
C GLU A 38 -10.94 -14.86 2.50
N LEU A 39 -9.88 -14.05 2.40
CA LEU A 39 -9.35 -13.25 3.51
C LEU A 39 -10.42 -12.34 4.11
N LEU A 40 -11.12 -11.57 3.28
CA LEU A 40 -12.18 -10.67 3.72
C LEU A 40 -13.31 -11.44 4.41
N ALA A 41 -13.81 -12.51 3.77
CA ALA A 41 -14.87 -13.34 4.34
C ALA A 41 -14.46 -14.00 5.67
N ARG A 42 -13.22 -14.50 5.75
CA ARG A 42 -12.68 -15.15 6.95
C ARG A 42 -12.51 -14.17 8.10
N TYR A 43 -11.99 -12.97 7.83
CA TYR A 43 -11.80 -11.93 8.84
C TYR A 43 -13.12 -11.38 9.35
N SER A 44 -14.10 -11.13 8.47
CA SER A 44 -15.43 -10.67 8.87
C SER A 44 -16.18 -11.66 9.76
N ARG A 45 -16.00 -12.97 9.55
CA ARG A 45 -16.62 -14.02 10.38
C ARG A 45 -15.94 -14.15 11.75
N GLN A 46 -14.62 -14.01 11.78
CA GLN A 46 -13.85 -14.14 13.01
C GLN A 46 -12.57 -13.31 12.86
N PRO A 47 -12.56 -12.09 13.43
CA PRO A 47 -11.39 -11.23 13.45
C PRO A 47 -10.19 -11.91 14.11
N VAL A 48 -9.00 -11.53 13.66
CA VAL A 48 -7.72 -11.99 14.23
C VAL A 48 -6.86 -10.80 14.61
N ASP A 49 -5.88 -11.05 15.48
CA ASP A 49 -5.00 -10.01 16.01
C ASP A 49 -4.04 -9.48 14.96
N VAL A 50 -3.54 -10.33 14.04
CA VAL A 50 -2.62 -9.94 12.95
C VAL A 50 -2.95 -10.69 11.66
N VAL A 51 -2.89 -9.97 10.54
CA VAL A 51 -3.04 -10.51 9.19
C VAL A 51 -1.71 -10.36 8.44
N LEU A 52 -1.19 -11.45 7.89
CA LEU A 52 -0.03 -11.46 6.99
C LEU A 52 -0.52 -11.60 5.54
N VAL A 53 -0.16 -10.67 4.66
CA VAL A 53 -0.57 -10.70 3.25
C VAL A 53 0.64 -10.71 2.33
N GLY A 54 0.79 -11.74 1.51
CA GLY A 54 1.87 -11.85 0.53
C GLY A 54 1.70 -10.91 -0.66
N THR A 55 2.79 -10.32 -1.17
CA THR A 55 2.80 -9.59 -2.44
C THR A 55 3.23 -10.50 -3.59
N GLN A 56 2.50 -10.43 -4.72
CA GLN A 56 2.90 -11.04 -5.98
C GLN A 56 3.57 -10.00 -6.89
N ARG A 57 4.46 -10.48 -7.77
CA ARG A 57 5.18 -9.66 -8.76
C ARG A 57 4.37 -9.31 -10.02
N ALA A 58 3.18 -9.88 -10.25
CA ALA A 58 2.54 -9.85 -11.58
C ALA A 58 1.05 -9.50 -11.65
N VAL A 59 0.32 -9.39 -10.53
CA VAL A 59 -1.15 -9.15 -10.54
C VAL A 59 -1.52 -8.34 -9.29
N PRO A 60 -2.54 -7.45 -9.31
CA PRO A 60 -2.94 -6.71 -8.10
C PRO A 60 -3.61 -7.64 -7.09
N THR A 61 -2.87 -8.22 -6.14
CA THR A 61 -3.43 -9.30 -5.29
C THR A 61 -3.19 -9.17 -3.79
N GLY A 62 -2.06 -8.63 -3.33
CA GLY A 62 -1.81 -8.43 -1.88
C GLY A 62 -2.26 -7.05 -1.37
N VAL A 63 -1.74 -5.99 -1.98
CA VAL A 63 -1.98 -4.60 -1.55
C VAL A 63 -3.46 -4.20 -1.66
N GLU A 64 -4.14 -4.64 -2.73
CA GLU A 64 -5.56 -4.37 -2.90
C GLU A 64 -6.41 -5.10 -1.86
N ALA A 65 -6.06 -6.34 -1.51
CA ALA A 65 -6.71 -7.08 -0.43
C ALA A 65 -6.50 -6.38 0.93
N THR A 66 -5.28 -5.88 1.20
CA THR A 66 -5.00 -5.03 2.36
C THR A 66 -5.88 -3.79 2.38
N ARG A 67 -5.96 -3.05 1.27
CA ARG A 67 -6.76 -1.84 1.16
C ARG A 67 -8.24 -2.09 1.45
N ARG A 68 -8.82 -3.13 0.84
CA ARG A 68 -10.22 -3.52 1.06
C ARG A 68 -10.46 -3.91 2.51
N LEU A 69 -9.55 -4.69 3.10
CA LEU A 69 -9.69 -5.15 4.49
C LEU A 69 -9.62 -3.99 5.48
N VAL A 70 -8.66 -3.08 5.33
CA VAL A 70 -8.49 -1.92 6.22
C VAL A 70 -9.59 -0.89 6.03
N SER A 71 -10.14 -0.76 4.82
CA SER A 71 -11.28 0.12 4.54
C SER A 71 -12.58 -0.42 5.13
N ALA A 72 -12.78 -1.74 5.15
CA ALA A 72 -13.92 -2.37 5.82
C ALA A 72 -13.73 -2.45 7.36
N ASN A 73 -12.49 -2.57 7.83
CA ASN A 73 -12.14 -2.74 9.24
C ASN A 73 -10.88 -1.93 9.60
N HIS A 74 -11.05 -0.69 10.05
CA HIS A 74 -9.93 0.21 10.35
C HIS A 74 -9.01 -0.27 11.49
N GLN A 75 -9.45 -1.22 12.30
CA GLN A 75 -8.65 -1.81 13.37
C GLN A 75 -7.78 -3.00 12.91
N ALA A 76 -7.92 -3.46 11.66
CA ALA A 76 -7.18 -4.61 11.16
C ALA A 76 -5.67 -4.34 11.15
N ASN A 77 -4.91 -5.19 11.86
CA ASN A 77 -3.45 -5.13 11.90
C ASN A 77 -2.87 -5.93 10.72
N VAL A 78 -2.66 -5.26 9.60
CA VAL A 78 -2.15 -5.91 8.39
C VAL A 78 -0.66 -5.68 8.21
N ILE A 79 0.10 -6.76 8.09
CA ILE A 79 1.51 -6.74 7.70
C ILE A 79 1.60 -7.34 6.30
N VAL A 80 2.25 -6.62 5.40
CA VAL A 80 2.49 -7.10 4.04
C VAL A 80 3.85 -7.80 3.99
N PHE A 81 3.94 -8.91 3.26
CA PHE A 81 5.13 -9.76 3.16
C PHE A 81 5.58 -9.88 1.71
N GLY A 82 6.86 -9.61 1.41
CA GLY A 82 7.30 -9.60 0.01
C GLY A 82 8.80 -9.49 -0.24
N ALA A 83 9.15 -9.29 -1.52
CA ALA A 83 10.53 -9.11 -1.98
C ALA A 83 11.15 -7.82 -1.41
N PRO A 84 12.43 -7.82 -1.01
CA PRO A 84 13.09 -6.64 -0.44
C PRO A 84 13.24 -5.47 -1.43
N ASP A 85 13.35 -5.76 -2.73
CA ASP A 85 13.78 -4.78 -3.73
C ASP A 85 12.63 -4.06 -4.44
N ASP A 86 11.42 -4.15 -3.91
CA ASP A 86 10.24 -3.54 -4.52
C ASP A 86 9.73 -2.35 -3.68
N ALA A 87 10.43 -1.23 -3.80
CA ALA A 87 10.04 0.04 -3.18
C ALA A 87 8.63 0.49 -3.59
N GLY A 88 8.16 0.11 -4.78
CA GLY A 88 6.81 0.36 -5.25
C GLY A 88 5.78 -0.41 -4.42
N SER A 89 6.00 -1.70 -4.21
CA SER A 89 5.15 -2.55 -3.36
C SER A 89 5.12 -2.11 -1.90
N ILE A 90 6.25 -1.68 -1.33
CA ILE A 90 6.30 -1.14 0.04
C ILE A 90 5.45 0.12 0.15
N ALA A 91 5.64 1.07 -0.77
CA ALA A 91 4.87 2.32 -0.78
C ALA A 91 3.37 2.05 -0.99
N ALA A 92 3.02 1.12 -1.88
CA ALA A 92 1.64 0.75 -2.15
C ALA A 92 0.98 0.05 -0.94
N ALA A 93 1.70 -0.83 -0.24
CA ALA A 93 1.23 -1.47 0.98
C ALA A 93 0.92 -0.46 2.08
N ILE A 94 1.83 0.48 2.34
CA ILE A 94 1.62 1.56 3.31
C ILE A 94 0.44 2.44 2.91
N ALA A 95 0.34 2.81 1.63
CA ALA A 95 -0.80 3.59 1.12
C ALA A 95 -2.14 2.83 1.22
N GLY A 96 -2.10 1.50 1.18
CA GLY A 96 -3.25 0.62 1.41
C GLY A 96 -3.64 0.46 2.88
N GLY A 97 -2.89 1.05 3.82
CA GLY A 97 -3.15 0.96 5.26
C GLY A 97 -2.48 -0.22 5.95
N ALA A 98 -1.47 -0.85 5.33
CA ALA A 98 -0.63 -1.81 6.03
C ALA A 98 0.09 -1.12 7.20
N ARG A 99 0.14 -1.80 8.35
CA ARG A 99 0.89 -1.37 9.53
C ARG A 99 2.39 -1.64 9.43
N GLY A 100 2.79 -2.56 8.54
CA GLY A 100 4.18 -2.91 8.36
C GLY A 100 4.43 -3.68 7.07
N TYR A 101 5.72 -3.80 6.74
CA TYR A 101 6.22 -4.61 5.65
C TYR A 101 7.32 -5.53 6.18
N LEU A 102 7.28 -6.80 5.81
CA LEU A 102 8.27 -7.81 6.16
C LEU A 102 8.85 -8.45 4.91
N ARG A 103 10.15 -8.70 4.95
CA ARG A 103 10.86 -9.35 3.84
C ARG A 103 10.65 -10.85 3.88
N TRP A 104 10.67 -11.49 2.70
CA TRP A 104 10.55 -12.95 2.61
C TRP A 104 11.66 -13.72 3.33
N ASP A 105 12.84 -13.13 3.42
CA ASP A 105 14.02 -13.65 4.08
C ASP A 105 14.19 -13.11 5.51
N ALA A 106 13.16 -12.47 6.07
CA ALA A 106 13.20 -11.96 7.43
C ALA A 106 13.51 -13.10 8.42
N SER A 107 14.47 -12.83 9.29
CA SER A 107 14.88 -13.72 10.36
C SER A 107 13.79 -13.82 11.42
N ARG A 108 13.83 -14.90 12.21
CA ARG A 108 12.88 -15.12 13.32
C ARG A 108 12.85 -13.96 14.33
N PRO A 109 13.98 -13.36 14.77
CA PRO A 109 13.96 -12.19 15.63
C PRO A 109 13.25 -10.99 15.01
N GLU A 110 13.44 -10.74 13.71
CA GLU A 110 12.77 -9.64 12.99
C GLU A 110 11.26 -9.84 12.93
N LEU A 111 10.81 -11.07 12.69
CA LEU A 111 9.38 -11.42 12.69
C LEU A 111 8.73 -11.22 14.07
N VAL A 112 9.42 -11.65 15.13
CA VAL A 112 8.96 -11.44 16.52
C VAL A 112 8.87 -9.94 16.83
N ALA A 113 9.90 -9.18 16.47
CA ALA A 113 9.93 -7.74 16.69
C ALA A 113 8.82 -7.01 15.91
N ALA A 114 8.59 -7.37 14.65
CA ALA A 114 7.53 -6.81 13.83
C ALA A 114 6.12 -7.13 14.39
N LEU A 115 5.90 -8.36 14.84
CA LEU A 115 4.65 -8.78 15.47
C LEU A 115 4.41 -8.01 16.78
N ALA A 116 5.42 -7.96 17.65
CA ALA A 116 5.34 -7.23 18.91
C ALA A 116 5.09 -5.73 18.69
N HIS A 117 5.78 -5.12 17.72
CA HIS A 117 5.58 -3.71 17.38
C HIS A 117 4.16 -3.45 16.84
N THR A 118 3.66 -4.32 15.96
CA THR A 118 2.32 -4.20 15.38
C THR A 118 1.24 -4.33 16.46
N LEU A 119 1.39 -5.27 17.39
CA LEU A 119 0.45 -5.47 18.51
C LEU A 119 0.55 -4.38 19.59
N ALA A 120 1.75 -3.85 19.85
CA ALA A 120 1.97 -2.79 20.83
C ALA A 120 1.56 -1.41 20.30
N SER A 121 1.55 -1.23 18.97
CA SER A 121 1.05 -0.01 18.34
C SER A 121 -0.47 0.10 18.56
N THR A 122 -0.88 0.83 19.59
CA THR A 122 -2.28 1.27 19.77
C THR A 122 -2.69 2.32 18.74
N SER A 123 -1.70 2.98 18.14
CA SER A 123 -1.86 3.85 16.99
C SER A 123 -2.02 3.00 15.73
N VAL A 124 -3.24 2.94 15.22
CA VAL A 124 -3.45 2.69 13.80
C VAL A 124 -2.58 3.73 13.07
N PRO A 125 -1.66 3.38 12.16
CA PRO A 125 -1.36 4.32 11.11
C PRO A 125 -2.69 4.47 10.39
N SER A 126 -3.50 5.45 10.79
CA SER A 126 -4.78 5.72 10.15
C SER A 126 -4.50 5.62 8.66
N PRO A 127 -5.28 4.85 7.87
CA PRO A 127 -5.26 5.07 6.45
C PRO A 127 -5.46 6.57 6.33
N ARG A 128 -4.47 7.29 5.82
CA ARG A 128 -4.68 8.70 5.49
C ARG A 128 -5.74 8.64 4.40
N GLN A 129 -7.01 8.66 4.81
CA GLN A 129 -8.07 9.09 3.95
C GLN A 129 -7.59 10.41 3.34
N PRO A 130 -7.81 10.60 2.02
CA PRO A 130 -7.28 11.73 1.29
C PRO A 130 -8.02 13.00 1.72
N SER A 131 -7.63 13.54 2.85
CA SER A 131 -8.01 14.85 3.33
C SER A 131 -6.85 15.38 4.14
N ASP A 132 -5.77 15.67 3.42
CA ASP A 132 -4.92 16.80 3.74
C ASP A 132 -5.77 18.03 3.39
N PRO A 133 -6.34 18.78 4.35
CA PRO A 133 -7.03 20.02 4.04
C PRO A 133 -5.93 21.04 3.69
N GLY A 134 -5.55 21.09 2.42
CA GLY A 134 -4.57 22.08 1.98
C GLY A 134 -4.22 22.08 0.49
N VAL A 135 -4.36 20.95 -0.22
CA VAL A 135 -3.93 20.89 -1.63
C VAL A 135 -5.02 20.34 -2.54
N GLN A 136 -6.02 21.18 -2.84
CA GLN A 136 -6.93 20.92 -3.96
C GLN A 136 -6.23 21.27 -5.28
N LEU A 137 -5.86 20.23 -6.03
CA LEU A 137 -5.49 20.41 -7.44
C LEU A 137 -6.76 20.69 -8.24
N THR A 138 -6.67 21.69 -9.11
CA THR A 138 -7.70 21.92 -10.12
C THR A 138 -7.76 20.75 -11.10
N GLU A 139 -8.89 20.59 -11.79
CA GLU A 139 -9.06 19.56 -12.81
C GLU A 139 -7.94 19.61 -13.88
N ARG A 140 -7.53 20.81 -14.29
CA ARG A 140 -6.42 21.00 -15.24
C ARG A 140 -5.06 20.59 -14.68
N GLU A 141 -4.78 20.87 -13.41
CA GLU A 141 -3.55 20.41 -12.75
C GLU A 141 -3.52 18.88 -12.60
N LEU A 142 -4.67 18.25 -12.34
CA LEU A 142 -4.80 16.79 -12.26
C LEU A 142 -4.60 16.13 -13.63
N GLN A 143 -5.19 16.69 -14.69
CA GLN A 143 -4.98 16.23 -16.07
C GLN A 143 -3.51 16.31 -16.48
N VAL A 144 -2.81 17.40 -16.12
CA VAL A 144 -1.37 17.54 -16.36
C VAL A 144 -0.58 16.51 -15.55
N LEU A 145 -0.92 16.27 -14.28
CA LEU A 145 -0.27 15.25 -13.45
C LEU A 145 -0.45 13.83 -14.02
N ARG A 146 -1.62 13.49 -14.59
CA ARG A 146 -1.88 12.22 -15.27
C ARG A 146 -1.05 12.08 -16.56
N GLY A 147 -1.00 13.12 -17.37
CA GLY A 147 -0.12 13.14 -18.53
C GLY A 147 1.35 12.95 -18.13
N MET A 148 1.75 13.54 -16.99
CA MET A 148 3.09 13.38 -16.46
C MET A 148 3.41 11.94 -16.04
N SER A 149 2.48 11.26 -15.34
CA SER A 149 2.65 9.87 -14.88
C SER A 149 2.74 8.87 -16.03
N GLN A 150 2.15 9.21 -17.18
CA GLN A 150 2.23 8.43 -18.42
C GLN A 150 3.50 8.70 -19.24
N GLY A 151 4.45 9.49 -18.71
CA GLY A 151 5.71 9.81 -19.40
C GLY A 151 5.59 10.83 -20.53
N LYS A 152 4.42 11.46 -20.73
CA LYS A 152 4.19 12.39 -21.85
C LYS A 152 4.94 13.72 -21.68
N SER A 153 5.53 14.22 -22.75
CA SER A 153 6.14 15.56 -22.78
C SER A 153 5.08 16.65 -22.64
N ASN A 154 5.47 17.88 -22.28
CA ASN A 154 4.52 18.99 -22.17
C ASN A 154 3.79 19.27 -23.50
N GLY A 155 4.47 19.07 -24.64
CA GLY A 155 3.86 19.20 -25.96
C GLY A 155 2.83 18.11 -26.25
N GLN A 156 3.08 16.86 -25.83
CA GLN A 156 2.11 15.76 -25.94
C GLN A 156 0.89 16.00 -25.04
N ILE A 157 1.11 16.41 -23.80
CA ILE A 157 0.03 16.77 -22.86
C ILE A 157 -0.80 17.94 -23.42
N GLY A 158 -0.14 18.94 -24.02
CA GLY A 158 -0.82 20.08 -24.64
C GLY A 158 -1.76 19.65 -25.76
N ARG A 159 -1.30 18.79 -26.67
CA ARG A 159 -2.13 18.26 -27.76
C ARG A 159 -3.36 17.53 -27.26
N GLU A 160 -3.22 16.70 -26.23
CA GLU A 160 -4.35 15.92 -25.68
C GLU A 160 -5.36 16.79 -24.92
N LEU A 161 -4.89 17.84 -24.26
CA LEU A 161 -5.75 18.73 -23.48
C LEU A 161 -6.25 19.95 -24.26
N TYR A 162 -5.90 20.05 -25.55
CA TYR A 162 -6.14 21.21 -26.41
C TYR A 162 -5.56 22.52 -25.84
N LEU A 163 -4.31 22.45 -25.36
CA LEU A 163 -3.55 23.54 -24.75
C LEU A 163 -2.20 23.74 -25.44
N SER A 164 -1.65 24.97 -25.37
CA SER A 164 -0.25 25.20 -25.77
C SER A 164 0.71 24.56 -24.76
N GLU A 165 1.93 24.24 -25.20
CA GLU A 165 2.97 23.70 -24.32
C GLU A 165 3.27 24.65 -23.14
N ASP A 166 3.25 25.96 -23.38
CA ASP A 166 3.50 26.96 -22.34
C ASP A 166 2.36 27.06 -21.32
N THR A 167 1.11 26.81 -21.74
CA THR A 167 -0.02 26.66 -20.81
C THR A 167 0.16 25.42 -19.93
N VAL A 168 0.64 24.30 -20.49
CA VAL A 168 0.97 23.10 -19.70
C VAL A 168 2.10 23.36 -18.70
N LYS A 169 3.17 24.06 -19.11
CA LYS A 169 4.24 24.50 -18.19
C LYS A 169 3.70 25.36 -17.05
N THR A 170 2.74 26.24 -17.35
CA THR A 170 2.10 27.09 -16.34
C THR A 170 1.32 26.25 -15.31
N HIS A 171 0.52 25.28 -15.75
CA HIS A 171 -0.18 24.36 -14.86
C HIS A 171 0.80 23.48 -14.06
N ALA A 172 1.87 22.98 -14.68
CA ALA A 172 2.92 22.20 -14.01
C ALA A 172 3.59 22.97 -12.86
N ARG A 173 3.92 24.26 -13.07
CA ARG A 173 4.50 25.09 -12.00
C ARG A 173 3.55 25.30 -10.83
N ARG A 174 2.26 25.55 -11.11
CA ARG A 174 1.23 25.72 -10.08
C ARG A 174 1.00 24.41 -9.31
N LEU A 175 0.93 23.29 -10.02
CA LEU A 175 0.89 21.93 -9.48
C LEU A 175 2.08 21.67 -8.54
N PHE A 176 3.31 21.94 -8.97
CA PHE A 176 4.51 21.69 -8.16
C PHE A 176 4.54 22.52 -6.88
N ARG A 177 4.18 23.81 -6.99
CA ARG A 177 4.06 24.69 -5.83
C ARG A 177 2.99 24.20 -4.85
N LYS A 178 1.83 23.80 -5.35
CA LYS A 178 0.74 23.23 -4.56
C LYS A 178 1.13 21.94 -3.86
N LEU A 179 1.86 21.07 -4.55
CA LEU A 179 2.33 19.79 -4.02
C LEU A 179 3.59 19.90 -3.13
N GLY A 180 4.23 21.07 -3.07
CA GLY A 180 5.48 21.26 -2.33
C GLY A 180 6.67 20.51 -2.92
N VAL A 181 6.66 20.22 -4.22
CA VAL A 181 7.67 19.42 -4.92
C VAL A 181 8.52 20.28 -5.86
N ARG A 182 9.75 19.81 -6.12
CA ARG A 182 10.74 20.60 -6.90
C ARG A 182 10.78 20.25 -8.38
N ASP A 183 10.36 19.04 -8.73
CA ASP A 183 10.47 18.52 -10.08
C ASP A 183 9.33 17.55 -10.44
N ARG A 184 9.31 17.19 -11.72
CA ARG A 184 8.30 16.30 -12.30
C ARG A 184 8.30 14.91 -11.68
N ALA A 185 9.47 14.33 -11.39
CA ALA A 185 9.56 12.99 -10.84
C ALA A 185 8.96 12.95 -9.43
N GLN A 186 9.26 13.96 -8.61
CA GLN A 186 8.66 14.14 -7.30
C GLN A 186 7.15 14.36 -7.37
N ALA A 187 6.65 15.14 -8.33
CA ALA A 187 5.23 15.37 -8.53
C ALA A 187 4.47 14.08 -8.86
N VAL A 188 4.99 13.28 -9.80
CA VAL A 188 4.41 11.99 -10.18
C VAL A 188 4.43 11.02 -9.01
N ALA A 189 5.57 10.90 -8.30
CA ALA A 189 5.67 10.07 -7.10
C ALA A 189 4.68 10.53 -6.02
N HIS A 190 4.46 11.84 -5.88
CA HIS A 190 3.48 12.36 -4.94
C HIS A 190 2.03 12.06 -5.37
N GLY A 191 1.75 12.11 -6.67
CA GLY A 191 0.47 11.72 -7.25
C GLY A 191 0.11 10.26 -6.97
N PHE A 192 1.07 9.34 -7.15
CA PHE A 192 0.88 7.92 -6.82
C PHE A 192 0.68 7.71 -5.31
N ARG A 193 1.50 8.35 -4.46
CA ARG A 193 1.36 8.26 -2.99
C ARG A 193 0.00 8.76 -2.49
N ARG A 194 -0.60 9.75 -3.15
CA ARG A 194 -1.89 10.33 -2.79
C ARG A 194 -3.08 9.71 -3.54
N GLY A 195 -2.86 8.71 -4.40
CA GLY A 195 -3.92 8.07 -5.20
C GLY A 195 -4.56 8.99 -6.24
N LEU A 196 -3.87 10.07 -6.65
CA LEU A 196 -4.36 11.03 -7.64
C LEU A 196 -4.17 10.53 -9.08
N VAL A 197 -3.20 9.64 -9.28
CA VAL A 197 -2.85 9.01 -10.57
C VAL A 197 -2.51 7.54 -10.35
N SER A 198 -2.73 6.73 -11.39
CA SER A 198 -2.61 5.26 -11.42
C SER A 198 -1.82 4.81 -12.64
#